data_AF-A0A969B2D6-F1
#
_entry.id   AF-A0A969B2D6-F1
#
_cell.length_a   1.000
_cell.length_b   1.000
_cell.length_c   1.000
_cell.angle_alpha   90.00
_cell.angle_beta   90.00
_cell.angle_gamma   90.00
#
_symmetry.space_group_name_H-M   'P 1'
#
loop_
_entity.id
_entity.type
_entity.pdbx_description
1 polymer ?
#
loop_
_entity_poly.entity_id
_entity_poly.type
_entity_poly.pdbx_seq_one_letter_code
_entity_poly.pdbx_strand_id
1 'polypeptide(L)'
;MKVLWLTNNACSASEILDPKNNRGGWLSSLEKALSQQKDEIELFVGFYYYKSLAQFKHGQTNFCAIERSSRKSKVSRYISRLRGMEYDDVEEIKK
;
A
#
# COMPACT_ATOMS: atom_id res chain seq x y z
N MET A 1 -3.13 14.74 16.02
CA MET A 1 -3.55 13.32 16.09
C MET A 1 -2.71 12.50 15.11
N LYS A 2 -2.26 11.30 15.48
CA LYS A 2 -1.49 10.43 14.57
C LYS A 2 -2.40 9.38 13.96
N VAL A 3 -2.36 9.20 12.64
CA VAL A 3 -3.20 8.25 11.92
C VAL A 3 -2.34 7.34 11.06
N LEU A 4 -2.50 6.02 11.24
CA LEU A 4 -1.96 5.01 10.35
C LEU A 4 -3.07 4.47 9.44
N TRP A 5 -2.93 4.70 8.15
CA TRP A 5 -3.85 4.23 7.13
C TRP A 5 -3.22 3.09 6.34
N LEU A 6 -3.78 1.88 6.51
CA LEU A 6 -3.40 0.70 5.75
C LEU A 6 -4.22 0.61 4.46
N THR A 7 -3.55 0.50 3.31
CA THR A 7 -4.17 0.44 2.00
C THR A 7 -3.47 -0.57 1.09
N ASN A 8 -4.18 -1.05 0.08
CA ASN A 8 -3.64 -1.97 -0.93
C ASN A 8 -2.86 -1.26 -2.05
N ASN A 9 -2.93 0.07 -2.13
CA ASN A 9 -2.23 0.87 -3.14
C ASN A 9 -1.30 1.91 -2.51
N ALA A 10 -0.35 2.39 -3.30
CA ALA A 10 0.65 3.35 -2.82
C ALA A 10 0.13 4.81 -2.77
N CYS A 11 -1.16 5.09 -2.96
CA CYS A 11 -1.70 6.46 -3.07
C CYS A 11 -0.82 7.38 -3.94
N SER A 12 -0.43 8.56 -3.46
CA SER A 12 0.48 9.47 -4.17
C SER A 12 1.94 8.99 -4.20
N ALA A 13 2.35 8.02 -3.38
CA ALA A 13 3.68 7.44 -3.48
C ALA A 13 3.91 6.67 -4.80
N SER A 14 2.85 6.31 -5.55
CA SER A 14 3.03 5.77 -6.90
C SER A 14 3.75 6.75 -7.84
N GLU A 15 3.62 8.06 -7.61
CA GLU A 15 4.29 9.11 -8.40
C GLU A 15 5.83 8.98 -8.31
N ILE A 16 6.35 8.50 -7.16
CA ILE A 16 7.78 8.28 -6.92
C ILE A 16 8.19 6.87 -7.35
N LEU A 17 7.38 5.87 -6.99
CA LEU A 17 7.75 4.46 -7.12
C LEU A 17 7.62 3.90 -8.53
N ASP A 18 6.64 4.38 -9.29
CA ASP A 18 6.39 3.97 -10.67
C ASP A 18 5.69 5.12 -11.42
N PRO A 19 6.45 6.10 -11.93
CA PRO A 19 5.90 7.32 -12.55
C PRO A 19 4.99 7.06 -13.76
N LYS A 20 5.03 5.85 -14.32
CA LYS A 20 4.19 5.43 -15.45
C LYS A 20 2.83 4.89 -14.99
N ASN A 21 2.60 4.76 -13.69
CA ASN A 21 1.49 4.00 -13.12
C ASN A 21 0.65 4.86 -12.15
N ASN A 22 -0.21 5.71 -12.73
CA ASN A 22 -1.11 6.60 -11.98
C ASN A 22 -2.39 5.91 -11.49
N ARG A 23 -2.28 4.71 -10.92
CA ARG A 23 -3.44 3.95 -10.40
C ARG A 23 -3.69 4.30 -8.93
N GLY A 24 -4.21 5.50 -8.69
CA GLY A 24 -4.47 6.00 -7.33
C GLY A 24 -5.58 7.04 -7.19
N GLY A 25 -5.97 7.72 -8.27
CA GLY A 25 -7.04 8.73 -8.36
C GLY A 25 -7.64 9.21 -7.04
N TRP A 26 -8.73 8.59 -6.62
CA TRP A 26 -9.49 8.99 -5.42
C TRP A 26 -8.74 8.78 -4.09
N LEU A 27 -7.94 7.71 -3.96
CA LEU A 27 -7.12 7.42 -2.78
C LEU A 27 -6.02 8.47 -2.60
N SER A 28 -5.38 8.86 -3.70
CA SER A 28 -4.42 9.95 -3.72
C SER A 28 -5.09 11.30 -3.42
N SER A 29 -6.31 11.55 -3.91
CA SER A 29 -7.07 12.76 -3.59
C SER A 29 -7.46 12.83 -2.11
N LEU A 30 -7.89 11.72 -1.52
CA LEU A 30 -8.25 11.65 -0.09
C LEU A 30 -7.01 11.81 0.80
N GLU A 31 -5.90 11.15 0.45
CA GLU A 31 -4.62 11.34 1.14
C GLU A 31 -4.18 12.81 1.10
N LYS A 32 -4.29 13.47 -0.06
CA LYS A 32 -3.99 14.91 -0.21
C LYS A 32 -4.92 15.78 0.64
N ALA A 33 -6.22 15.48 0.68
CA ALA A 33 -7.19 16.23 1.48
C ALA A 33 -6.91 16.09 2.99
N LEU A 34 -6.54 14.90 3.46
CA LEU A 34 -6.19 14.64 4.86
C LEU A 34 -4.84 15.29 5.22
N SER A 35 -3.85 15.21 4.33
CA SER A 35 -2.52 15.75 4.59
C SER A 35 -2.46 17.29 4.57
N GLN A 36 -3.50 17.96 4.04
CA GLN A 36 -3.69 19.40 4.18
C GLN A 36 -4.01 19.83 5.62
N GLN A 37 -4.60 18.94 6.43
CA GLN A 37 -4.90 19.19 7.85
C GLN A 37 -3.68 18.92 8.73
N LYS A 38 -2.48 19.33 8.30
CA LYS A 38 -1.18 18.99 8.90
C LYS A 38 -1.03 19.41 10.38
N ASP A 39 -1.74 20.45 10.79
CA ASP A 39 -1.69 20.97 12.16
C ASP A 39 -2.54 20.11 13.12
N GLU A 40 -3.48 19.32 12.56
CA GLU A 40 -4.37 18.43 13.30
C GLU A 40 -4.01 16.95 13.11
N ILE A 41 -3.46 16.58 11.96
CA ILE A 41 -3.24 15.18 11.55
C ILE A 41 -1.81 14.97 11.06
N GLU A 42 -1.13 14.02 11.69
CA GLU A 42 0.10 13.42 11.19
C GLU A 42 -0.25 12.08 10.52
N LEU A 43 -0.22 12.05 9.18
CA LEU A 43 -0.68 10.92 8.39
C LEU A 43 0.48 9.99 8.00
N PHE A 44 0.30 8.70 8.28
CA PHE A 44 1.13 7.60 7.84
C PHE A 44 0.32 6.68 6.93
N VAL A 45 0.85 6.35 5.76
CA VAL A 45 0.24 5.43 4.80
C VAL A 45 1.09 4.18 4.71
N GLY A 46 0.54 3.07 5.20
CA GLY A 46 1.10 1.73 5.04
C GLY A 46 0.52 1.06 3.80
N PHE A 47 1.36 0.60 2.88
CA PHE A 47 0.90 -0.06 1.67
C PHE A 47 1.74 -1.27 1.30
N TYR A 48 1.11 -2.27 0.66
CA TYR A 48 1.85 -3.43 0.17
C TYR A 48 2.74 -3.07 -1.02
N TYR A 49 3.98 -3.52 -0.95
CA TYR A 49 4.93 -3.35 -2.04
C TYR A 49 5.77 -4.61 -2.25
N TYR A 50 6.22 -4.84 -3.48
CA TYR A 50 6.92 -6.07 -3.86
C TYR A 50 8.41 -6.07 -3.47
N LYS A 51 8.89 -4.99 -2.84
CA LYS A 51 10.26 -4.80 -2.39
C LYS A 51 10.23 -4.12 -1.02
N SER A 52 11.21 -4.43 -0.18
CA SER A 52 11.49 -3.60 0.99
C SER A 52 11.89 -2.19 0.56
N LEU A 53 11.30 -1.18 1.22
CA LEU A 53 11.66 0.22 1.09
C LEU A 53 11.75 0.83 2.48
N ALA A 54 12.75 1.67 2.70
CA ALA A 54 12.79 2.51 3.88
C ALA A 54 11.57 3.45 3.89
N GLN A 55 11.12 3.85 5.07
CA GLN A 55 10.09 4.88 5.21
C GLN A 55 10.55 6.16 4.51
N PHE A 56 9.65 6.80 3.78
CA PHE A 56 9.91 8.07 3.11
C PHE A 56 8.73 9.02 3.25
N LYS A 57 8.97 10.31 3.02
CA LYS A 57 7.94 11.34 3.05
C LYS A 57 7.70 11.87 1.64
N HIS A 58 6.43 12.02 1.25
CA HIS A 58 6.01 12.69 0.02
C HIS A 58 4.92 13.71 0.34
N GLY A 59 5.13 14.96 -0.02
CA GLY A 59 4.28 16.06 0.47
C GLY A 59 4.30 16.14 1.99
N GLN A 60 3.12 16.03 2.62
CA GLN A 60 2.96 16.01 4.08
C GLN A 60 2.72 14.62 4.67
N THR A 61 2.78 13.56 3.83
CA THR A 61 2.42 12.20 4.23
C THR A 61 3.65 11.32 4.36
N ASN A 62 3.70 10.53 5.44
CA ASN A 62 4.73 9.52 5.64
C ASN A 62 4.28 8.20 5.00
N PHE A 63 5.15 7.54 4.26
CA PHE A 63 4.87 6.32 3.54
C PHE A 63 5.73 5.17 4.05
N CYS A 64 5.07 4.05 4.36
CA CYS A 64 5.68 2.84 4.85
C CYS A 64 5.33 1.68 3.91
N ALA A 65 6.33 1.12 3.24
CA ALA A 65 6.13 -0.05 2.41
C ALA A 65 6.13 -1.31 3.27
N ILE A 66 5.08 -2.11 3.15
CA ILE A 66 4.97 -3.43 3.75
C ILE A 66 5.36 -4.42 2.67
N GLU A 67 6.53 -5.04 2.82
CA GLU A 67 7.04 -5.97 1.83
C GLU A 67 6.13 -7.21 1.73
N ARG A 68 5.67 -7.48 0.51
CA ARG A 68 4.87 -8.66 0.18
C ARG A 68 5.52 -9.39 -0.98
N SER A 69 6.20 -10.49 -0.67
CA SER A 69 6.95 -11.32 -1.63
C SER A 69 6.04 -12.08 -2.60
N SER A 70 4.74 -12.19 -2.32
CA SER A 70 3.79 -12.98 -3.09
C SER A 70 3.17 -12.21 -4.26
N ARG A 71 3.98 -11.82 -5.26
CA ARG A 71 3.46 -11.38 -6.57
C ARG A 71 3.00 -12.60 -7.39
N LYS A 72 2.01 -13.34 -6.88
CA LYS A 72 1.42 -14.49 -7.57
C LYS A 72 0.76 -14.02 -8.87
N SER A 73 1.17 -14.60 -10.00
CA SER A 73 0.60 -14.30 -11.31
C SER A 73 -0.91 -14.57 -11.31
N LYS A 74 -1.68 -13.86 -12.15
CA LYS A 74 -3.14 -14.10 -12.28
C LYS A 74 -3.45 -15.59 -12.50
N VAL A 75 -2.61 -16.28 -13.28
CA VAL A 75 -2.70 -17.72 -13.56
C VAL A 75 -2.57 -18.55 -12.28
N SER A 76 -1.55 -18.27 -11.45
CA SER A 76 -1.36 -19.01 -10.20
C SER A 76 -2.54 -18.85 -9.22
N ARG A 77 -3.20 -17.68 -9.21
CA ARG A 77 -4.41 -17.42 -8.41
C ARG A 77 -5.61 -18.27 -8.88
N TYR A 78 -5.77 -18.45 -10.19
CA TYR A 78 -6.81 -19.31 -10.76
C TYR A 78 -6.54 -20.80 -10.48
N ILE A 79 -5.30 -21.27 -10.68
CA ILE A 79 -4.92 -22.67 -10.41
C ILE A 79 -5.19 -23.04 -8.96
N SER A 80 -4.91 -22.13 -8.03
CA SER A 80 -5.14 -22.41 -6.62
C SER A 80 -6.61 -22.42 -6.19
N ARG A 81 -7.48 -21.66 -6.89
CA ARG A 81 -8.95 -21.78 -6.69
C ARG A 81 -9.47 -23.13 -7.17
N LEU A 82 -8.92 -23.64 -8.27
CA LEU A 82 -9.26 -24.97 -8.79
C LEU A 82 -8.76 -26.11 -7.89
N ARG A 83 -7.68 -25.90 -7.14
CA ARG A 83 -7.12 -26.89 -6.20
C ARG A 83 -7.74 -26.86 -4.80
N GLY A 84 -8.76 -26.03 -4.56
CA GLY A 84 -9.43 -25.96 -3.24
C GLY A 84 -8.52 -25.55 -2.09
N MET A 85 -7.39 -24.88 -2.37
CA MET A 85 -6.53 -24.34 -1.30
C MET A 85 -7.18 -23.06 -0.78
N GLU A 86 -7.73 -23.11 0.43
CA GLU A 86 -8.02 -21.90 1.21
C GLU A 86 -6.69 -21.17 1.46
N TYR A 87 -6.62 -19.92 1.03
CA TYR A 87 -5.48 -19.07 1.33
C TYR A 87 -5.74 -18.37 2.65
N ASP A 88 -5.00 -18.78 3.67
CA ASP A 88 -4.81 -17.94 4.83
C ASP A 88 -3.82 -16.82 4.47
N ASP A 89 -4.35 -15.67 4.08
CA ASP A 89 -3.63 -14.39 4.15
C ASP A 89 -3.10 -14.14 5.60
N VAL A 90 -3.59 -14.91 6.59
CA VAL A 90 -3.20 -14.91 8.00
C VAL A 90 -1.75 -15.40 8.23
N GLU A 91 -1.23 -16.30 7.39
CA GLU A 91 0.13 -16.86 7.56
C GLU A 91 1.24 -15.84 7.23
N GLU A 92 0.96 -14.81 6.43
CA GLU A 92 1.94 -13.74 6.12
C GLU A 92 2.15 -12.77 7.31
N ILE A 93 1.25 -12.72 8.29
CA ILE A 93 1.34 -11.84 9.47
C ILE A 93 2.26 -12.42 10.56
N LYS A 94 2.61 -13.72 10.49
CA LYS A 94 3.36 -14.44 11.52
C LYS A 94 4.90 -14.41 11.35
N LYS A 95 5.44 -13.66 10.38
CA LYS A 95 6.88 -13.61 10.11
C LYS A 95 7.51 -12.27 10.50
#